data_AF-Q2UM48-F1
#
_entry.id   AF-Q2UM48-F1
#
_cell.length_a   1.000
_cell.length_b   1.000
_cell.length_c   1.000
_cell.angle_alpha   90.00
_cell.angle_beta   90.00
_cell.angle_gamma   90.00
#
_symmetry.space_group_name_H-M   'P 1'
#
loop_
_entity.id
_entity.type
_entity.pdbx_description
1 polymer ?
#
loop_
_entity_poly.entity_id
_entity_poly.type
_entity_poly.pdbx_seq_one_letter_code
_entity_poly.pdbx_strand_id
1 'polypeptide(L)'
;MVNMYLETEKNLKGTVSPTLERLHKEIKAKSKELTSGASKSAKAVDKARAVTQKHIELLAQQTASMDAAAGNKLEQHHDPYILRRGVNHRLNKQIIEENNNRKDIIAVQNNFQQFEAHVLQTIQGAMQEFVQIVSGQLEHQGTMYQDMLGSAQKIPPDFEWVNFITKNDNVLINPDAPPRTLSNITFPNMDHRATMALIEGSLERKSRAMLKGYSSGYYVVTPARYLHEFKDDDDFRRDPAPELSLYLPDCVIGAIDGVKFSVKGKDVSGSKVGNAFHTTTELSFKAHTANDAEKWWTVIKDCTRGPVHTAAAATSSQPASPAVAQPPAYSEKANEATSPAQATAPQSATQATAPESATQAAQPMQPAASEAAAQSPVSPPAVSRTASTASGHFHTAPGGTATTGDKA
;
A
#
# COMPACT_ATOMS: atom_id res chain seq x y z
N MET A 1 -2.03 -22.13 4.92
CA MET A 1 -1.73 -22.16 6.36
C MET A 1 -2.32 -23.37 7.10
N VAL A 2 -3.61 -23.49 7.45
CA VAL A 2 -4.11 -24.56 8.37
C VAL A 2 -3.58 -25.98 8.05
N ASN A 3 -3.72 -26.44 6.80
CA ASN A 3 -3.26 -27.78 6.39
C ASN A 3 -1.76 -28.02 6.63
N MET A 4 -0.92 -26.98 6.48
CA MET A 4 0.52 -27.04 6.73
C MET A 4 0.82 -27.29 8.21
N TYR A 5 0.09 -26.65 9.14
CA TYR A 5 0.26 -26.90 10.58
C TYR A 5 -0.13 -28.36 10.94
N LEU A 6 -1.22 -28.88 10.35
CA LEU A 6 -1.64 -30.28 10.53
C LEU A 6 -0.63 -31.28 9.93
N GLU A 7 0.01 -30.93 8.82
CA GLU A 7 1.06 -31.74 8.20
C GLU A 7 2.35 -31.74 9.03
N THR A 8 2.80 -30.58 9.52
CA THR A 8 3.90 -30.50 10.50
C THR A 8 3.60 -31.33 11.75
N GLU A 9 2.40 -31.20 12.33
CA GLU A 9 1.98 -31.96 13.51
C GLU A 9 2.02 -33.48 13.24
N LYS A 10 1.48 -33.92 12.10
CA LYS A 10 1.51 -35.32 11.65
C LYS A 10 2.94 -35.82 11.47
N ASN A 11 3.83 -35.02 10.88
CA ASN A 11 5.22 -35.40 10.64
C ASN A 11 6.00 -35.52 11.96
N LEU A 12 5.87 -34.56 12.89
CA LEU A 12 6.47 -34.62 14.23
C LEU A 12 5.97 -35.83 15.04
N LYS A 13 4.68 -36.16 14.95
CA LYS A 13 4.09 -37.36 15.55
C LYS A 13 4.51 -38.67 14.86
N GLY A 14 4.92 -38.60 13.59
CA GLY A 14 5.34 -39.75 12.79
C GLY A 14 6.84 -40.10 12.91
N THR A 15 7.71 -39.12 13.18
CA THR A 15 9.18 -39.32 13.19
C THR A 15 9.81 -39.08 14.57
N VAL A 16 9.62 -37.88 15.12
CA VAL A 16 10.31 -37.43 16.35
C VAL A 16 9.77 -38.14 17.59
N SER A 17 8.45 -38.18 17.79
CA SER A 17 7.85 -38.83 18.98
C SER A 17 8.17 -40.33 19.05
N PRO A 18 7.98 -41.14 17.98
CA PRO A 18 8.27 -42.58 18.05
C PRO A 18 9.75 -42.88 18.31
N THR A 19 10.67 -42.05 17.82
CA THR A 19 12.11 -42.17 18.07
C THR A 19 12.45 -41.93 19.55
N LEU A 20 11.92 -40.87 20.16
CA LEU A 20 12.14 -40.58 21.58
C LEU A 20 11.42 -41.58 22.50
N GLU A 21 10.22 -42.04 22.13
CA GLU A 21 9.51 -43.11 22.85
C GLU A 21 10.24 -44.45 22.80
N ARG A 22 10.85 -44.79 21.65
CA ARG A 22 11.71 -45.97 21.52
C ARG A 22 12.95 -45.85 22.40
N LEU A 23 13.64 -44.70 22.35
CA LEU A 23 14.80 -44.43 23.19
C LEU A 23 14.49 -44.55 24.69
N HIS A 24 13.35 -44.02 25.15
CA HIS A 24 12.89 -44.16 26.53
C HIS A 24 12.64 -45.64 26.94
N LYS A 25 12.16 -46.48 26.02
CA LYS A 25 12.02 -47.93 26.24
C LYS A 25 13.39 -48.63 26.29
N GLU A 26 14.33 -48.25 25.43
CA GLU A 26 15.72 -48.75 25.43
C GLU A 26 16.46 -48.41 26.73
N ILE A 27 16.37 -47.16 27.20
CA ILE A 27 16.96 -46.70 28.48
C ILE A 27 16.39 -47.50 29.66
N LYS A 28 15.07 -47.74 29.70
CA LYS A 28 14.44 -48.57 30.74
C LYS A 28 14.91 -50.03 30.71
N ALA A 29 15.14 -50.59 29.53
CA ALA A 29 15.70 -51.94 29.40
C ALA A 29 17.15 -52.00 29.94
N LYS A 30 18.01 -51.07 29.53
CA LYS A 30 19.41 -51.01 29.98
C LYS A 30 19.56 -50.69 31.47
N SER A 31 18.68 -49.87 32.04
CA SER A 31 18.62 -49.62 33.49
C SER A 31 18.36 -50.91 34.29
N LYS A 32 17.45 -51.77 33.82
CA LYS A 32 17.18 -53.08 34.43
C LYS A 32 18.33 -54.07 34.25
N GLU A 33 19.04 -54.01 33.12
CA GLU A 33 20.23 -54.83 32.87
C GLU A 33 21.34 -54.53 33.88
N LEU A 34 21.62 -53.24 34.13
CA LEU A 34 22.64 -52.77 35.09
C LEU A 34 22.47 -53.40 36.48
N THR A 35 21.24 -53.48 36.99
CA THR A 35 20.94 -54.05 38.32
C THR A 35 21.33 -55.53 38.45
N SER A 36 21.52 -56.23 37.33
CA SER A 36 21.95 -57.63 37.28
C SER A 36 23.41 -57.85 36.87
N GLY A 37 24.04 -56.85 36.23
CA GLY A 37 25.43 -56.91 35.73
C GLY A 37 26.45 -57.22 36.83
N ALA A 38 27.44 -58.06 36.54
CA ALA A 38 28.47 -58.58 37.46
C ALA A 38 27.99 -59.22 38.79
N SER A 39 26.69 -59.26 39.07
CA SER A 39 26.13 -59.75 40.35
C SER A 39 26.43 -61.23 40.65
N LYS A 40 26.76 -62.02 39.62
CA LYS A 40 27.17 -63.43 39.74
C LYS A 40 28.64 -63.57 40.15
N SER A 41 29.53 -62.78 39.57
CA SER A 41 30.98 -62.79 39.83
C SER A 41 31.32 -62.11 41.15
N ALA A 42 30.59 -61.06 41.55
CA ALA A 42 30.68 -60.49 42.90
C ALA A 42 30.41 -61.56 43.98
N LYS A 43 29.33 -62.34 43.83
CA LYS A 43 29.02 -63.47 44.74
C LYS A 43 30.06 -64.59 44.72
N ALA A 44 30.80 -64.76 43.62
CA ALA A 44 31.90 -65.71 43.55
C ALA A 44 33.12 -65.22 44.35
N VAL A 45 33.44 -63.92 44.26
CA VAL A 45 34.46 -63.25 45.10
C VAL A 45 34.12 -63.37 46.58
N ASP A 46 32.90 -63.02 46.98
CA ASP A 46 32.48 -63.09 48.39
C ASP A 46 32.62 -64.52 48.95
N LYS A 47 32.20 -65.52 48.17
CA LYS A 47 32.32 -66.94 48.55
C LYS A 47 33.78 -67.38 48.63
N ALA A 48 34.64 -66.95 47.71
CA ALA A 48 36.07 -67.27 47.74
C ALA A 48 36.75 -66.62 48.97
N ARG A 49 36.51 -65.32 49.19
CA ARG A 49 37.03 -64.55 50.32
C ARG A 49 36.60 -65.15 51.67
N ALA A 50 35.34 -65.53 51.83
CA ALA A 50 34.84 -66.18 53.05
C ALA A 50 35.49 -67.55 53.31
N VAL A 51 35.89 -68.28 52.26
CA VAL A 51 36.64 -69.54 52.40
C VAL A 51 38.12 -69.29 52.72
N THR A 52 38.76 -68.29 52.09
CA THR A 52 40.14 -67.89 52.41
C THR A 52 40.26 -67.44 53.86
N GLN A 53 39.38 -66.53 54.29
CA GLN A 53 39.38 -65.95 55.64
C GLN A 53 39.32 -67.03 56.74
N LYS A 54 38.39 -67.98 56.64
CA LYS A 54 38.28 -69.10 57.59
C LYS A 54 39.54 -69.97 57.70
N HIS A 55 40.34 -70.05 56.63
CA HIS A 55 41.60 -70.81 56.66
C HIS A 55 42.78 -69.98 57.16
N ILE A 56 42.75 -68.65 57.02
CA ILE A 56 43.68 -67.73 57.70
C ILE A 56 43.43 -67.77 59.22
N GLU A 57 42.17 -67.73 59.64
CA GLU A 57 41.76 -67.85 61.04
C GLU A 57 42.18 -69.22 61.63
N LEU A 58 41.94 -70.31 60.92
CA LEU A 58 42.39 -71.65 61.34
C LEU A 58 43.93 -71.74 61.43
N LEU A 59 44.66 -71.18 60.46
CA LEU A 59 46.12 -71.12 60.50
C LEU A 59 46.62 -70.35 61.73
N ALA A 60 46.04 -69.19 62.03
CA ALA A 60 46.40 -68.40 63.21
C ALA A 60 46.15 -69.16 64.51
N GLN A 61 44.97 -69.80 64.64
CA GLN A 61 44.60 -70.62 65.80
C GLN A 61 45.57 -71.78 66.02
N GLN A 62 45.86 -72.57 64.97
CA GLN A 62 46.74 -73.73 65.12
C GLN A 62 48.20 -73.32 65.37
N THR A 63 48.69 -72.24 64.74
CA THR A 63 50.04 -71.71 65.00
C THR A 63 50.20 -71.31 66.47
N ALA A 64 49.29 -70.48 66.99
CA ALA A 64 49.31 -70.09 68.41
C ALA A 64 49.16 -71.28 69.37
N SER A 65 48.45 -72.34 68.96
CA SER A 65 48.35 -73.57 69.75
C SER A 65 49.65 -74.37 69.81
N MET A 66 50.48 -74.36 68.76
CA MET A 66 51.79 -75.02 68.80
C MET A 66 52.73 -74.32 69.78
N ASP A 67 52.81 -72.98 69.70
CA ASP A 67 53.69 -72.18 70.55
C ASP A 67 53.32 -72.32 72.04
N ALA A 68 52.03 -72.50 72.35
CA ALA A 68 51.53 -72.68 73.71
C ALA A 68 51.62 -74.13 74.25
N ALA A 69 51.62 -75.15 73.37
CA ALA A 69 51.47 -76.57 73.75
C ALA A 69 52.76 -77.40 73.55
N ALA A 70 53.91 -76.82 73.92
CA ALA A 70 55.25 -77.40 73.74
C ALA A 70 55.39 -78.81 74.35
N GLY A 71 55.16 -79.84 73.53
CA GLY A 71 55.24 -81.27 73.90
C GLY A 71 54.07 -82.12 73.43
N ASN A 72 52.91 -81.53 73.09
CA ASN A 72 51.75 -82.30 72.64
C ASN A 72 51.82 -82.70 71.15
N LYS A 73 51.32 -83.90 70.83
CA LYS A 73 51.17 -84.39 69.45
C LYS A 73 50.06 -83.60 68.73
N LEU A 74 50.43 -82.82 67.72
CA LEU A 74 49.49 -82.17 66.80
C LEU A 74 48.95 -83.19 65.77
N GLU A 75 47.70 -83.02 65.34
CA GLU A 75 47.14 -83.81 64.24
C GLU A 75 47.62 -83.32 62.88
N GLN A 76 47.87 -84.24 61.93
CA GLN A 76 48.56 -83.94 60.67
C GLN A 76 47.84 -82.86 59.82
N HIS A 77 46.51 -82.81 59.87
CA HIS A 77 45.72 -81.81 59.14
C HIS A 77 45.76 -80.40 59.78
N HIS A 78 46.26 -80.28 61.01
CA HIS A 78 46.41 -79.00 61.73
C HIS A 78 47.83 -78.42 61.68
N ASP A 79 48.78 -79.14 61.06
CA ASP A 79 50.13 -78.66 60.79
C ASP A 79 50.12 -77.27 60.11
N PRO A 80 50.71 -76.23 60.72
CA PRO A 80 50.67 -74.87 60.17
C PRO A 80 51.38 -74.70 58.82
N TYR A 81 52.33 -75.56 58.44
CA TYR A 81 52.94 -75.52 57.11
C TYR A 81 51.96 -76.04 56.03
N ILE A 82 51.23 -77.12 56.31
CA ILE A 82 50.14 -77.63 55.47
C ILE A 82 49.00 -76.60 55.40
N LEU A 83 48.59 -76.01 56.53
CA LEU A 83 47.58 -74.95 56.55
C LEU A 83 48.03 -73.70 55.76
N ARG A 84 49.29 -73.27 55.86
CA ARG A 84 49.85 -72.17 55.05
C ARG A 84 49.79 -72.47 53.56
N ARG A 85 50.09 -73.70 53.13
CA ARG A 85 49.90 -74.13 51.73
C ARG A 85 48.41 -74.12 51.32
N GLY A 86 47.53 -74.52 52.24
CA GLY A 86 46.08 -74.45 52.08
C GLY A 86 45.55 -73.02 51.90
N VAL A 87 46.05 -72.06 52.67
CA VAL A 87 45.77 -70.63 52.55
C VAL A 87 46.26 -70.10 51.20
N ASN A 88 47.52 -70.35 50.82
CA ASN A 88 48.07 -69.88 49.54
C ASN A 88 47.25 -70.37 48.34
N HIS A 89 46.78 -71.63 48.35
CA HIS A 89 45.89 -72.16 47.30
C HIS A 89 44.55 -71.42 47.22
N ARG A 90 43.93 -71.12 48.38
CA ARG A 90 42.64 -70.41 48.47
C ARG A 90 42.77 -68.94 48.09
N LEU A 91 43.83 -68.27 48.52
CA LEU A 91 44.16 -66.90 48.16
C LEU A 91 44.39 -66.77 46.64
N ASN A 92 45.14 -67.69 46.02
CA ASN A 92 45.28 -67.74 44.57
C ASN A 92 43.93 -67.92 43.86
N LYS A 93 43.03 -68.76 44.38
CA LYS A 93 41.66 -68.86 43.85
C LYS A 93 40.87 -67.56 44.01
N GLN A 94 40.92 -66.91 45.17
CA GLN A 94 40.26 -65.62 45.39
C GLN A 94 40.76 -64.56 44.41
N ILE A 95 42.08 -64.47 44.18
CA ILE A 95 42.67 -63.57 43.19
C ILE A 95 42.16 -63.87 41.77
N ILE A 96 41.93 -65.13 41.41
CA ILE A 96 41.32 -65.50 40.12
C ILE A 96 39.86 -65.00 40.05
N GLU A 97 39.03 -65.23 41.06
CA GLU A 97 37.63 -64.75 41.05
C GLU A 97 37.57 -63.21 41.07
N GLU A 98 38.46 -62.53 41.80
CA GLU A 98 38.55 -61.06 41.86
C GLU A 98 38.98 -60.46 40.51
N ASN A 99 39.91 -61.12 39.80
CA ASN A 99 40.28 -60.74 38.44
C ASN A 99 39.16 -61.02 37.41
N ASN A 100 38.37 -62.09 37.59
CA ASN A 100 37.21 -62.35 36.74
C ASN A 100 36.13 -61.29 36.95
N ASN A 101 35.78 -60.99 38.21
CA ASN A 101 34.86 -59.91 38.56
C ASN A 101 35.32 -58.55 38.03
N ARG A 102 36.63 -58.25 38.07
CA ARG A 102 37.19 -57.03 37.45
C ARG A 102 36.95 -56.99 35.94
N LYS A 103 37.14 -58.09 35.22
CA LYS A 103 36.87 -58.17 33.77
C LYS A 103 35.39 -57.97 33.45
N ASP A 104 34.50 -58.60 34.21
CA ASP A 104 33.06 -58.46 34.04
C ASP A 104 32.60 -57.01 34.28
N ILE A 105 33.11 -56.34 35.31
CA ILE A 105 32.82 -54.93 35.58
C ILE A 105 33.33 -54.03 34.44
N ILE A 106 34.53 -54.27 33.91
CA ILE A 106 35.06 -53.51 32.77
C ILE A 106 34.20 -53.73 31.51
N ALA A 107 33.73 -54.96 31.26
CA ALA A 107 32.84 -55.26 30.13
C ALA A 107 31.48 -54.52 30.26
N VAL A 108 30.93 -54.45 31.49
CA VAL A 108 29.73 -53.65 31.78
C VAL A 108 30.01 -52.16 31.55
N GLN A 109 31.10 -51.61 32.09
CA GLN A 109 31.48 -50.19 31.91
C GLN A 109 31.59 -49.80 30.42
N ASN A 110 32.27 -50.62 29.61
CA ASN A 110 32.41 -50.39 28.17
C ASN A 110 31.06 -50.43 27.44
N ASN A 111 30.13 -51.31 27.85
CA ASN A 111 28.79 -51.34 27.27
C ASN A 111 27.96 -50.11 27.65
N PHE A 112 28.11 -49.59 28.87
CA PHE A 112 27.45 -48.35 29.28
C PHE A 112 27.99 -47.12 28.55
N GLN A 113 29.30 -47.01 28.34
CA GLN A 113 29.90 -45.94 27.53
C GLN A 113 29.34 -45.92 26.09
N GLN A 114 29.23 -47.09 25.46
CA GLN A 114 28.65 -47.23 24.12
C GLN A 114 27.15 -46.89 24.10
N PHE A 115 26.40 -47.30 25.12
CA PHE A 115 24.98 -47.00 25.22
C PHE A 115 24.71 -45.50 25.48
N GLU A 116 25.51 -44.84 26.32
CA GLU A 116 25.40 -43.39 26.57
C GLU A 116 25.67 -42.58 25.29
N ALA A 117 26.68 -42.97 24.50
CA ALA A 117 26.93 -42.35 23.19
C ALA A 117 25.73 -42.52 22.23
N HIS A 118 25.13 -43.72 22.16
CA HIS A 118 23.91 -43.98 21.37
C HIS A 118 22.71 -43.15 21.86
N VAL A 119 22.54 -42.98 23.17
CA VAL A 119 21.47 -42.12 23.74
C VAL A 119 21.64 -40.68 23.28
N LEU A 120 22.85 -40.12 23.41
CA LEU A 120 23.15 -38.74 23.00
C LEU A 120 22.96 -38.54 21.48
N GLN A 121 23.47 -39.48 20.67
CA GLN A 121 23.30 -39.44 19.21
C GLN A 121 21.83 -39.54 18.79
N THR A 122 21.02 -40.37 19.46
CA THR A 122 19.58 -40.49 19.16
C THR A 122 18.81 -39.21 19.52
N ILE A 123 19.17 -38.53 20.62
CA ILE A 123 18.59 -37.22 20.99
C ILE A 123 19.01 -36.15 19.98
N GLN A 124 20.29 -36.11 19.58
CA GLN A 124 20.81 -35.16 18.59
C GLN A 124 20.09 -35.33 17.23
N GLY A 125 19.93 -36.56 16.74
CA GLY A 125 19.20 -36.85 15.51
C GLY A 125 17.72 -36.45 15.59
N ALA A 126 17.02 -36.80 16.67
CA ALA A 126 15.62 -36.42 16.86
C ALA A 126 15.41 -34.89 16.93
N MET A 127 16.37 -34.15 17.51
CA MET A 127 16.35 -32.68 17.50
C MET A 127 16.69 -32.09 16.12
N GLN A 128 17.57 -32.73 15.34
CA GLN A 128 17.86 -32.32 13.97
C GLN A 128 16.63 -32.50 13.06
N GLU A 129 15.93 -33.64 13.16
CA GLU A 129 14.66 -33.88 12.46
C GLU A 129 13.57 -32.86 12.87
N PHE A 130 13.44 -32.58 14.17
CA PHE A 130 12.50 -31.57 14.67
C PHE A 130 12.79 -30.19 14.05
N VAL A 131 14.04 -29.74 14.08
CA VAL A 131 14.44 -28.44 13.49
C VAL A 131 14.18 -28.43 12.00
N GLN A 132 14.53 -29.48 11.25
CA GLN A 132 14.27 -29.57 9.81
C GLN A 132 12.78 -29.45 9.48
N ILE A 133 11.91 -30.15 10.21
CA ILE A 133 10.46 -30.14 10.00
C ILE A 133 9.85 -28.76 10.30
N VAL A 134 10.29 -28.09 11.38
CA VAL A 134 9.81 -26.75 11.77
C VAL A 134 10.38 -25.65 10.87
N SER A 135 11.65 -25.75 10.45
CA SER A 135 12.26 -24.79 9.51
C SER A 135 11.56 -24.81 8.15
N GLY A 136 11.25 -25.98 7.59
CA GLY A 136 10.50 -26.08 6.33
C GLY A 136 9.08 -25.51 6.42
N GLN A 137 8.43 -25.62 7.59
CA GLN A 137 7.14 -24.98 7.86
C GLN A 137 7.26 -23.44 7.83
N LEU A 138 8.29 -22.89 8.49
CA LEU A 138 8.54 -21.45 8.56
C LEU A 138 8.92 -20.87 7.18
N GLU A 139 9.73 -21.58 6.40
CA GLU A 139 10.10 -21.20 5.03
C GLU A 139 8.86 -21.13 4.14
N HIS A 140 8.03 -22.18 4.10
CA HIS A 140 6.79 -22.21 3.32
C HIS A 140 5.80 -21.13 3.77
N GLN A 141 5.69 -20.85 5.09
CA GLN A 141 4.89 -19.73 5.59
C GLN A 141 5.45 -18.36 5.13
N GLY A 142 6.78 -18.21 5.06
CA GLY A 142 7.45 -17.05 4.48
C GLY A 142 7.09 -16.86 3.00
N THR A 143 7.15 -17.92 2.20
CA THR A 143 6.73 -17.92 0.79
C THR A 143 5.28 -17.47 0.64
N MET A 144 4.34 -18.03 1.43
CA MET A 144 2.92 -17.61 1.39
C MET A 144 2.73 -16.10 1.61
N TYR A 145 3.48 -15.48 2.52
CA TYR A 145 3.38 -14.03 2.74
C TYR A 145 4.00 -13.20 1.60
N GLN A 146 5.09 -13.67 0.99
CA GLN A 146 5.68 -13.01 -0.18
C GLN A 146 4.77 -13.15 -1.42
N ASP A 147 4.09 -14.28 -1.61
CA ASP A 147 3.09 -14.46 -2.68
C ASP A 147 1.87 -13.54 -2.49
N MET A 148 1.42 -13.33 -1.24
CA MET A 148 0.36 -12.36 -0.92
C MET A 148 0.80 -10.93 -1.25
N LEU A 149 2.00 -10.52 -0.81
CA LEU A 149 2.56 -9.20 -1.08
C LEU A 149 2.76 -8.98 -2.59
N GLY A 150 3.39 -9.94 -3.28
CA GLY A 150 3.63 -9.92 -4.72
C GLY A 150 2.35 -10.02 -5.55
N SER A 151 1.23 -10.49 -4.98
CA SER A 151 -0.08 -10.42 -5.62
C SER A 151 -0.72 -9.03 -5.49
N ALA A 152 -0.60 -8.39 -4.33
CA ALA A 152 -1.05 -7.00 -4.16
C ALA A 152 -0.22 -6.02 -5.01
N GLN A 153 1.10 -6.20 -5.08
CA GLN A 153 2.02 -5.38 -5.88
C GLN A 153 1.82 -5.50 -7.41
N LYS A 154 1.07 -6.51 -7.89
CA LYS A 154 0.71 -6.65 -9.31
C LYS A 154 -0.49 -5.78 -9.72
N ILE A 155 -1.17 -5.11 -8.78
CA ILE A 155 -2.31 -4.24 -9.06
C ILE A 155 -1.78 -2.85 -9.46
N PRO A 156 -2.02 -2.37 -10.71
CA PRO A 156 -1.67 -1.01 -11.10
C PRO A 156 -2.41 0.04 -10.24
N PRO A 157 -1.78 1.15 -9.83
CA PRO A 157 -2.43 2.17 -8.99
C PRO A 157 -3.70 2.80 -9.60
N ASP A 158 -3.81 2.78 -10.93
CA ASP A 158 -4.91 3.30 -11.74
C ASP A 158 -5.97 2.24 -12.08
N PHE A 159 -5.75 0.95 -11.78
CA PHE A 159 -6.60 -0.15 -12.23
C PHE A 159 -8.09 0.02 -11.88
N GLU A 160 -8.40 0.33 -10.62
CA GLU A 160 -9.79 0.56 -10.19
C GLU A 160 -10.35 1.89 -10.73
N TRP A 161 -9.50 2.89 -10.99
CA TRP A 161 -9.93 4.17 -11.55
C TRP A 161 -10.28 4.05 -13.04
N VAL A 162 -9.46 3.35 -13.83
CA VAL A 162 -9.75 3.02 -15.24
C VAL A 162 -11.01 2.15 -15.31
N ASN A 163 -11.12 1.11 -14.49
CA ASN A 163 -12.33 0.29 -14.40
C ASN A 163 -13.57 1.09 -13.98
N PHE A 164 -13.43 2.11 -13.13
CA PHE A 164 -14.51 3.01 -12.74
C PHE A 164 -14.92 3.93 -13.90
N ILE A 165 -13.97 4.52 -14.62
CA ILE A 165 -14.26 5.35 -15.80
C ILE A 165 -15.02 4.54 -16.86
N THR A 166 -14.50 3.37 -17.25
CA THR A 166 -15.12 2.53 -18.28
C THR A 166 -16.51 2.01 -17.91
N LYS A 167 -16.86 1.93 -16.61
CA LYS A 167 -18.19 1.52 -16.12
C LYS A 167 -19.19 2.67 -15.98
N ASN A 168 -18.75 3.92 -16.06
CA ASN A 168 -19.57 5.11 -15.80
C ASN A 168 -19.36 6.20 -16.89
N ASP A 169 -19.04 5.79 -18.12
CA ASP A 169 -18.78 6.64 -19.28
C ASP A 169 -19.98 7.54 -19.64
N ASN A 170 -21.19 7.10 -19.28
CA ASN A 170 -22.44 7.83 -19.45
C ASN A 170 -22.69 8.94 -18.40
N VAL A 171 -21.87 9.01 -17.34
CA VAL A 171 -21.96 10.02 -16.26
C VAL A 171 -20.70 10.87 -16.18
N LEU A 172 -19.54 10.28 -16.45
CA LEU A 172 -18.24 10.94 -16.39
C LEU A 172 -17.92 11.67 -17.69
N ILE A 173 -17.25 12.81 -17.59
CA ILE A 173 -16.84 13.60 -18.75
C ILE A 173 -15.55 13.01 -19.31
N ASN A 174 -15.56 12.63 -20.60
CA ASN A 174 -14.35 12.24 -21.31
C ASN A 174 -13.39 13.45 -21.41
N PRO A 175 -12.17 13.39 -20.83
CA PRO A 175 -11.21 14.50 -20.87
C PRO A 175 -10.60 14.74 -22.26
N ASP A 176 -10.62 13.74 -23.14
CA ASP A 176 -10.12 13.83 -24.52
C ASP A 176 -11.18 14.41 -25.48
N ALA A 177 -12.40 14.65 -25.01
CA ALA A 177 -13.44 15.31 -25.81
C ALA A 177 -13.11 16.80 -26.01
N PRO A 178 -13.15 17.34 -27.24
CA PRO A 178 -12.85 18.74 -27.48
C PRO A 178 -13.84 19.67 -26.75
N PRO A 179 -13.40 20.85 -26.25
CA PRO A 179 -14.29 21.85 -25.68
C PRO A 179 -15.43 22.21 -26.66
N ARG A 180 -16.65 22.39 -26.14
CA ARG A 180 -17.79 22.79 -26.98
C ARG A 180 -17.55 24.21 -27.50
N THR A 181 -17.55 24.37 -28.82
CA THR A 181 -17.55 25.68 -29.49
C THR A 181 -18.94 25.98 -30.05
N LEU A 182 -19.30 27.27 -30.15
CA LEU A 182 -20.59 27.68 -30.70
C LEU A 182 -20.76 27.23 -32.16
N SER A 183 -19.67 27.18 -32.94
CA SER A 183 -19.62 26.64 -34.30
C SER A 183 -20.13 25.20 -34.44
N ASN A 184 -20.15 24.45 -33.34
CA ASN A 184 -20.52 23.03 -33.31
C ASN A 184 -21.90 22.82 -32.67
N ILE A 185 -22.63 23.90 -32.37
CA ILE A 185 -23.99 23.88 -31.83
C ILE A 185 -24.95 24.30 -32.95
N THR A 186 -25.80 23.37 -33.38
CA THR A 186 -26.92 23.67 -34.28
C THR A 186 -28.22 23.83 -33.49
N PHE A 187 -29.08 24.76 -33.90
CA PHE A 187 -30.39 24.98 -33.29
C PHE A 187 -31.45 25.26 -34.37
N PRO A 188 -32.75 24.97 -34.11
CA PRO A 188 -33.81 25.19 -35.08
C PRO A 188 -33.89 26.65 -35.53
N ASN A 189 -33.97 26.86 -36.85
CA ASN A 189 -34.04 28.16 -37.52
C ASN A 189 -32.76 29.02 -37.49
N MET A 190 -31.59 28.47 -37.12
CA MET A 190 -30.30 29.18 -37.19
C MET A 190 -30.09 29.86 -38.56
N ASP A 191 -30.10 29.08 -39.64
CA ASP A 191 -29.90 29.54 -41.03
C ASP A 191 -31.21 29.97 -41.74
N HIS A 192 -32.26 30.29 -40.98
CA HIS A 192 -33.55 30.65 -41.57
C HIS A 192 -33.50 32.08 -42.16
N ARG A 193 -33.93 32.27 -43.41
CA ARG A 193 -33.85 33.57 -44.12
C ARG A 193 -34.42 34.78 -43.36
N ALA A 194 -35.28 34.60 -42.35
CA ALA A 194 -35.79 35.70 -41.52
C ALA A 194 -34.87 36.13 -40.35
N THR A 195 -33.88 35.32 -39.96
CA THR A 195 -32.85 35.67 -38.94
C THR A 195 -31.67 36.42 -39.55
N MET A 196 -31.41 36.22 -40.85
CA MET A 196 -30.34 36.91 -41.58
C MET A 196 -30.72 38.37 -41.88
N ALA A 197 -29.78 39.31 -41.75
CA ALA A 197 -29.95 40.69 -42.16
C ALA A 197 -30.12 40.86 -43.68
N LEU A 198 -30.85 41.90 -44.10
CA LEU A 198 -30.89 42.36 -45.49
C LEU A 198 -29.69 43.26 -45.82
N ILE A 199 -29.25 44.05 -44.84
CA ILE A 199 -27.96 44.74 -44.80
C ILE A 199 -27.63 45.07 -43.33
N GLU A 200 -26.36 44.99 -42.97
CA GLU A 200 -25.85 45.30 -41.64
C GLU A 200 -24.45 45.92 -41.71
N GLY A 201 -24.00 46.52 -40.60
CA GLY A 201 -22.70 47.17 -40.50
C GLY A 201 -22.76 48.56 -39.86
N SER A 202 -21.60 49.22 -39.77
CA SER A 202 -21.50 50.53 -39.11
C SER A 202 -21.90 51.69 -40.03
N LEU A 203 -22.70 52.61 -39.48
CA LEU A 203 -22.99 53.92 -40.08
C LEU A 203 -22.65 55.03 -39.09
N GLU A 204 -22.28 56.20 -39.60
CA GLU A 204 -22.17 57.42 -38.81
C GLU A 204 -23.52 58.15 -38.79
N ARG A 205 -24.08 58.41 -37.60
CA ARG A 205 -25.30 59.21 -37.43
C ARG A 205 -24.98 60.58 -36.86
N LYS A 206 -25.59 61.64 -37.41
CA LYS A 206 -25.49 63.01 -36.87
C LYS A 206 -26.20 63.07 -35.51
N SER A 207 -25.52 63.58 -34.48
CA SER A 207 -26.07 63.70 -33.12
C SER A 207 -27.30 64.61 -33.05
N ARG A 208 -28.25 64.26 -32.16
CA ARG A 208 -29.37 65.15 -31.78
C ARG A 208 -28.93 66.33 -30.91
N ALA A 209 -27.80 66.22 -30.19
CA ALA A 209 -27.22 67.31 -29.42
C ALA A 209 -26.23 68.11 -30.28
N MET A 210 -26.50 69.41 -30.50
CA MET A 210 -25.81 70.26 -31.49
C MET A 210 -24.28 70.34 -31.37
N LEU A 211 -23.69 70.04 -30.20
CA LEU A 211 -22.24 70.11 -29.98
C LEU A 211 -21.50 68.79 -30.23
N LYS A 212 -22.20 67.66 -30.45
CA LYS A 212 -21.58 66.43 -30.97
C LYS A 212 -21.78 66.36 -32.48
N GLY A 213 -20.75 65.89 -33.19
CA GLY A 213 -20.76 65.74 -34.64
C GLY A 213 -21.53 64.49 -35.10
N TYR A 214 -20.90 63.72 -35.98
CA TYR A 214 -21.34 62.37 -36.28
C TYR A 214 -20.79 61.39 -35.22
N SER A 215 -21.55 60.33 -34.94
CA SER A 215 -21.15 59.21 -34.08
C SER A 215 -21.43 57.90 -34.80
N SER A 216 -20.47 56.99 -34.82
CA SER A 216 -20.68 55.64 -35.35
C SER A 216 -21.58 54.81 -34.42
N GLY A 217 -22.45 53.99 -35.01
CA GLY A 217 -23.18 52.90 -34.37
C GLY A 217 -23.29 51.72 -35.34
N TYR A 218 -23.64 50.54 -34.84
CA TYR A 218 -23.93 49.39 -35.69
C TYR A 218 -25.42 49.42 -36.08
N TYR A 219 -25.74 49.10 -37.33
CA TYR A 219 -27.12 49.14 -37.82
C TYR A 219 -27.45 47.84 -38.54
N VAL A 220 -28.74 47.46 -38.52
CA VAL A 220 -29.25 46.25 -39.16
C VAL A 220 -30.62 46.54 -39.78
N VAL A 221 -30.80 46.23 -41.07
CA VAL A 221 -32.14 46.13 -41.69
C VAL A 221 -32.57 44.67 -41.70
N THR A 222 -33.68 44.35 -41.03
CA THR A 222 -34.19 42.98 -40.95
C THR A 222 -35.24 42.67 -42.03
N PRO A 223 -35.44 41.38 -42.38
CA PRO A 223 -36.54 40.95 -43.24
C PRO A 223 -37.93 41.33 -42.73
N ALA A 224 -38.07 41.58 -41.42
CA ALA A 224 -39.26 42.14 -40.77
C ALA A 224 -39.49 43.65 -41.03
N ARG A 225 -38.67 44.27 -41.90
CA ARG A 225 -38.74 45.68 -42.30
C ARG A 225 -38.43 46.69 -41.18
N TYR A 226 -37.65 46.29 -40.18
CA TYR A 226 -37.11 47.21 -39.18
C TYR A 226 -35.68 47.63 -39.53
N LEU A 227 -35.34 48.89 -39.25
CA LEU A 227 -33.96 49.36 -39.10
C LEU A 227 -33.68 49.50 -37.60
N HIS A 228 -32.78 48.67 -37.09
CA HIS A 228 -32.30 48.73 -35.71
C HIS A 228 -30.95 49.45 -35.63
N GLU A 229 -30.68 50.08 -34.49
CA GLU A 229 -29.33 50.50 -34.09
C GLU A 229 -28.90 49.66 -32.89
N PHE A 230 -27.69 49.12 -32.96
CA PHE A 230 -26.98 48.48 -31.85
C PHE A 230 -25.70 49.25 -31.57
N LYS A 231 -25.18 49.08 -30.35
CA LYS A 231 -23.96 49.75 -29.89
C LYS A 231 -22.70 49.16 -30.50
N ASP A 232 -22.68 47.84 -30.61
CA ASP A 232 -21.59 46.98 -31.05
C ASP A 232 -22.23 45.75 -31.75
N ASP A 233 -21.42 44.95 -32.46
CA ASP A 233 -21.77 43.68 -33.12
C ASP A 233 -21.41 42.45 -32.25
N ASP A 234 -21.48 42.62 -30.94
CA ASP A 234 -20.94 41.69 -29.94
C ASP A 234 -22.06 40.98 -29.15
N ASP A 235 -22.66 39.97 -29.78
CA ASP A 235 -23.68 39.08 -29.21
C ASP A 235 -23.20 38.30 -27.95
N PHE A 236 -21.92 38.38 -27.58
CA PHE A 236 -21.32 37.58 -26.50
C PHE A 236 -21.08 38.36 -25.21
N ARG A 237 -20.76 39.65 -25.30
CA ARG A 237 -20.47 40.47 -24.10
C ARG A 237 -21.73 41.06 -23.43
N ARG A 238 -22.85 41.16 -24.15
CA ARG A 238 -24.16 41.64 -23.65
C ARG A 238 -25.29 41.01 -24.48
N ASP A 239 -26.49 40.94 -23.90
CA ASP A 239 -27.69 40.66 -24.70
C ASP A 239 -27.88 41.76 -25.78
N PRO A 240 -28.05 41.41 -27.07
CA PRO A 240 -28.18 42.39 -28.16
C PRO A 240 -29.52 43.16 -28.10
N ALA A 241 -29.50 44.23 -27.30
CA ALA A 241 -30.46 45.32 -27.11
C ALA A 241 -30.49 46.42 -28.21
N PRO A 242 -31.53 46.66 -29.05
CA PRO A 242 -31.47 47.79 -29.98
C PRO A 242 -31.71 49.15 -29.27
N GLU A 243 -30.75 50.08 -29.40
CA GLU A 243 -30.80 51.45 -28.86
C GLU A 243 -31.75 52.38 -29.66
N LEU A 244 -32.08 52.00 -30.90
CA LEU A 244 -33.06 52.63 -31.78
C LEU A 244 -33.79 51.53 -32.55
N SER A 245 -35.07 51.73 -32.88
CA SER A 245 -35.76 50.89 -33.86
C SER A 245 -36.76 51.72 -34.66
N LEU A 246 -36.66 51.65 -35.99
CA LEU A 246 -37.58 52.30 -36.92
C LEU A 246 -38.29 51.22 -37.75
N TYR A 247 -39.63 51.22 -37.78
CA TYR A 247 -40.39 50.40 -38.71
C TYR A 247 -40.42 51.08 -40.08
N LEU A 248 -39.69 50.54 -41.06
CA LEU A 248 -39.39 51.23 -42.31
C LEU A 248 -40.63 51.55 -43.19
N PRO A 249 -41.71 50.77 -43.24
CA PRO A 249 -42.92 51.15 -43.97
C PRO A 249 -43.60 52.43 -43.48
N ASP A 250 -43.35 52.84 -42.22
CA ASP A 250 -43.82 54.10 -41.64
C ASP A 250 -42.81 55.26 -41.82
N CYS A 251 -41.68 55.01 -42.48
CA CYS A 251 -40.57 55.95 -42.61
C CYS A 251 -40.47 56.59 -44.00
N VAL A 252 -40.07 57.87 -44.03
CA VAL A 252 -39.73 58.60 -45.26
C VAL A 252 -38.22 58.67 -45.38
N ILE A 253 -37.66 58.14 -46.47
CA ILE A 253 -36.25 58.26 -46.81
C ILE A 253 -36.00 59.50 -47.67
N GLY A 254 -35.02 60.32 -47.29
CA GLY A 254 -34.56 61.48 -48.06
C GLY A 254 -33.75 61.07 -49.29
N ALA A 255 -33.33 62.05 -50.10
CA ALA A 255 -32.39 61.79 -51.20
C ALA A 255 -30.99 61.41 -50.68
N ILE A 256 -30.21 60.72 -51.52
CA ILE A 256 -28.78 60.46 -51.27
C ILE A 256 -27.93 61.66 -51.72
N ASP A 257 -27.03 62.13 -50.85
CA ASP A 257 -26.07 63.21 -51.05
C ASP A 257 -24.64 62.65 -50.89
N GLY A 258 -24.12 62.04 -51.97
CA GLY A 258 -22.82 61.39 -52.01
C GLY A 258 -22.69 60.22 -51.03
N VAL A 259 -22.18 60.50 -49.82
CA VAL A 259 -22.05 59.52 -48.72
C VAL A 259 -23.17 59.61 -47.68
N LYS A 260 -24.11 60.54 -47.82
CA LYS A 260 -25.15 60.85 -46.81
C LYS A 260 -26.54 60.53 -47.30
N PHE A 261 -27.45 60.26 -46.36
CA PHE A 261 -28.90 60.21 -46.58
C PHE A 261 -29.63 60.54 -45.27
N SER A 262 -30.94 60.79 -45.31
CA SER A 262 -31.76 60.85 -44.09
C SER A 262 -32.87 59.80 -44.09
N VAL A 263 -33.23 59.31 -42.90
CA VAL A 263 -34.45 58.53 -42.67
C VAL A 263 -35.25 59.25 -41.59
N LYS A 264 -36.49 59.60 -41.93
CA LYS A 264 -37.44 60.23 -41.01
C LYS A 264 -38.49 59.22 -40.61
N GLY A 265 -38.49 58.86 -39.33
CA GLY A 265 -39.28 57.75 -38.82
C GLY A 265 -39.75 57.95 -37.39
N LYS A 266 -40.74 57.17 -37.00
CA LYS A 266 -41.17 57.05 -35.60
C LYS A 266 -40.27 56.04 -34.89
N ASP A 267 -39.62 56.47 -33.81
CA ASP A 267 -38.86 55.60 -32.93
C ASP A 267 -39.80 54.67 -32.15
N VAL A 268 -39.54 53.37 -32.23
CA VAL A 268 -40.22 52.30 -31.49
C VAL A 268 -39.24 51.45 -30.67
N SER A 269 -37.99 51.89 -30.51
CA SER A 269 -37.19 51.44 -29.36
C SER A 269 -37.85 51.99 -28.08
N GLY A 270 -38.21 51.09 -27.18
CA GLY A 270 -39.08 51.45 -26.07
C GLY A 270 -39.70 50.24 -25.39
N SER A 271 -38.93 49.62 -24.50
CA SER A 271 -39.50 48.74 -23.49
C SER A 271 -40.64 49.46 -22.75
N LYS A 272 -41.70 48.72 -22.45
CA LYS A 272 -42.90 49.25 -21.79
C LYS A 272 -42.52 49.87 -20.43
N VAL A 273 -43.24 50.93 -20.03
CA VAL A 273 -42.97 51.84 -18.88
C VAL A 273 -41.90 52.91 -19.19
N GLY A 274 -42.34 54.12 -19.57
CA GLY A 274 -41.48 55.29 -19.68
C GLY A 274 -41.88 56.28 -20.78
N ASN A 275 -41.43 56.02 -22.02
CA ASN A 275 -41.48 56.99 -23.12
C ASN A 275 -42.86 57.09 -23.80
N ALA A 276 -43.77 57.89 -23.23
CA ALA A 276 -45.09 58.18 -23.80
C ALA A 276 -45.07 59.06 -25.08
N PHE A 277 -43.90 59.58 -25.48
CA PHE A 277 -43.74 60.46 -26.65
C PHE A 277 -42.88 59.83 -27.75
N HIS A 278 -43.51 58.99 -28.57
CA HIS A 278 -42.95 58.49 -29.83
C HIS A 278 -42.67 59.65 -30.81
N THR A 279 -41.47 60.21 -30.72
CA THR A 279 -41.10 61.43 -31.46
C THR A 279 -40.61 61.08 -32.85
N THR A 280 -41.34 61.49 -33.89
CA THR A 280 -40.91 61.38 -35.29
C THR A 280 -39.59 62.12 -35.47
N THR A 281 -38.50 61.39 -35.62
CA THR A 281 -37.15 61.92 -35.66
C THR A 281 -36.58 61.74 -37.06
N GLU A 282 -35.93 62.77 -37.58
CA GLU A 282 -35.14 62.66 -38.81
C GLU A 282 -33.67 62.39 -38.46
N LEU A 283 -33.17 61.25 -38.90
CA LEU A 283 -31.81 60.79 -38.65
C LEU A 283 -30.99 60.98 -39.91
N SER A 284 -29.97 61.83 -39.86
CA SER A 284 -28.99 61.97 -40.95
C SER A 284 -27.88 60.95 -40.77
N PHE A 285 -27.75 60.04 -41.73
CA PHE A 285 -26.70 59.03 -41.79
C PHE A 285 -25.60 59.42 -42.78
N LYS A 286 -24.40 58.91 -42.53
CA LYS A 286 -23.23 58.95 -43.38
C LYS A 286 -22.62 57.54 -43.42
N ALA A 287 -22.43 57.00 -44.62
CA ALA A 287 -21.70 55.74 -44.81
C ALA A 287 -20.20 56.01 -45.05
N HIS A 288 -19.41 54.94 -45.05
CA HIS A 288 -17.97 55.01 -45.30
C HIS A 288 -17.63 55.34 -46.75
N THR A 289 -18.43 54.86 -47.71
CA THR A 289 -18.29 55.19 -49.14
C THR A 289 -19.65 55.54 -49.78
N ALA A 290 -19.63 56.16 -50.96
CA ALA A 290 -20.85 56.47 -51.70
C ALA A 290 -21.58 55.21 -52.19
N ASN A 291 -20.84 54.16 -52.54
CA ASN A 291 -21.38 52.84 -52.90
C ASN A 291 -22.12 52.21 -51.69
N ASP A 292 -21.57 52.32 -50.49
CA ASP A 292 -22.23 51.81 -49.28
C ASP A 292 -23.46 52.65 -48.92
N ALA A 293 -23.40 53.98 -49.08
CA ALA A 293 -24.58 54.84 -48.94
C ALA A 293 -25.68 54.44 -49.94
N GLU A 294 -25.34 54.10 -51.19
CA GLU A 294 -26.29 53.65 -52.22
C GLU A 294 -26.90 52.29 -51.89
N LYS A 295 -26.11 51.31 -51.40
CA LYS A 295 -26.62 50.01 -50.91
C LYS A 295 -27.61 50.21 -49.76
N TRP A 296 -27.20 50.93 -48.71
CA TRP A 296 -28.02 51.21 -47.53
C TRP A 296 -29.32 51.95 -47.91
N TRP A 297 -29.20 52.99 -48.73
CA TRP A 297 -30.36 53.75 -49.21
C TRP A 297 -31.32 52.88 -50.02
N THR A 298 -30.81 52.02 -50.91
CA THR A 298 -31.63 51.12 -51.74
C THR A 298 -32.37 50.09 -50.89
N VAL A 299 -31.68 49.37 -49.99
CA VAL A 299 -32.31 48.37 -49.12
C VAL A 299 -33.34 49.00 -48.18
N ILE A 300 -33.03 50.16 -47.58
CA ILE A 300 -34.00 50.88 -46.75
C ILE A 300 -35.21 51.33 -47.59
N LYS A 301 -35.00 51.89 -48.78
CA LYS A 301 -36.08 52.36 -49.68
C LYS A 301 -36.97 51.23 -50.20
N ASP A 302 -36.43 50.04 -50.44
CA ASP A 302 -37.24 48.87 -50.75
C ASP A 302 -37.99 48.33 -49.53
N CYS A 303 -37.45 48.57 -48.33
CA CYS A 303 -38.13 48.28 -47.08
C CYS A 303 -39.22 49.30 -46.69
N THR A 304 -39.14 50.56 -47.14
CA THR A 304 -40.21 51.58 -46.95
C THR A 304 -41.39 51.38 -47.91
N ARG A 305 -41.21 50.62 -49.01
CA ARG A 305 -42.33 50.21 -49.88
C ARG A 305 -43.24 49.26 -49.11
N GLY A 306 -44.55 49.56 -49.12
CA GLY A 306 -45.61 48.84 -48.40
C GLY A 306 -45.64 47.32 -48.66
N PRO A 307 -46.39 46.55 -47.85
CA PRO A 307 -46.19 45.12 -47.69
C PRO A 307 -46.24 44.35 -49.01
N VAL A 308 -45.06 43.94 -49.48
CA VAL A 308 -44.93 42.91 -50.51
C VAL A 308 -45.32 41.59 -49.85
N HIS A 309 -46.58 41.19 -50.02
CA HIS A 309 -46.97 39.79 -49.86
C HIS A 309 -46.14 38.98 -50.87
N THR A 310 -45.05 38.37 -50.41
CA THR A 310 -44.19 37.51 -51.22
C THR A 310 -44.89 36.17 -51.48
N ALA A 311 -45.83 36.20 -52.41
CA ALA A 311 -46.41 35.02 -53.05
C ALA A 311 -45.35 34.32 -53.92
N ALA A 312 -44.37 33.70 -53.27
CA ALA A 312 -43.27 32.97 -53.89
C ALA A 312 -42.92 31.75 -53.03
N ALA A 313 -43.29 30.56 -53.53
CA ALA A 313 -42.97 29.25 -52.99
C ALA A 313 -43.17 29.06 -51.46
N ALA A 314 -44.39 28.68 -51.08
CA ALA A 314 -44.65 28.03 -49.79
C ALA A 314 -44.10 26.58 -49.81
N THR A 315 -42.77 26.42 -49.85
CA THR A 315 -42.13 25.13 -49.60
C THR A 315 -42.36 24.77 -48.13
N SER A 316 -43.10 23.70 -47.88
CA SER A 316 -43.59 23.32 -46.54
C SER A 316 -42.47 22.87 -45.60
N SER A 317 -41.76 23.82 -44.98
CA SER A 317 -41.01 23.58 -43.75
C SER A 317 -42.00 23.46 -42.58
N GLN A 318 -42.49 22.25 -42.32
CA GLN A 318 -43.22 21.95 -41.08
C GLN A 318 -42.34 22.29 -39.87
N PRO A 319 -42.92 22.67 -38.71
CA PRO A 319 -42.19 22.72 -37.46
C PRO A 319 -41.87 21.30 -37.00
N ALA A 320 -40.82 20.72 -37.59
CA ALA A 320 -40.23 19.48 -37.11
C ALA A 320 -39.54 19.77 -35.78
N SER A 321 -40.26 19.61 -34.66
CA SER A 321 -39.67 19.59 -33.33
C SER A 321 -38.74 18.38 -33.23
N PRO A 322 -37.40 18.55 -33.14
CA PRO A 322 -36.54 17.46 -32.73
C PRO A 322 -36.84 17.21 -31.25
N ALA A 323 -36.84 15.96 -30.83
CA ALA A 323 -36.63 15.69 -29.40
C ALA A 323 -35.26 16.27 -29.05
N VAL A 324 -35.22 17.31 -28.20
CA VAL A 324 -33.96 17.88 -27.74
C VAL A 324 -33.20 16.77 -27.03
N ALA A 325 -32.10 16.32 -27.64
CA ALA A 325 -31.11 15.48 -26.98
C ALA A 325 -30.54 16.31 -25.82
N GLN A 326 -31.13 16.13 -24.64
CA GLN A 326 -30.86 16.92 -23.47
C GLN A 326 -29.35 16.83 -23.20
N PRO A 327 -28.59 17.95 -23.19
CA PRO A 327 -27.17 17.88 -22.87
C PRO A 327 -27.04 17.24 -21.49
N PRO A 328 -26.05 16.36 -21.25
CA PRO A 328 -25.94 15.60 -20.01
C PRO A 328 -26.00 16.58 -18.84
N ALA A 329 -27.10 16.51 -18.09
CA ALA A 329 -27.40 17.47 -17.05
C ALA A 329 -26.35 17.30 -15.95
N TYR A 330 -25.55 18.35 -15.73
CA TYR A 330 -24.60 18.38 -14.62
C TYR A 330 -25.42 18.29 -13.34
N SER A 331 -25.52 17.07 -12.82
CA SER A 331 -26.48 16.72 -11.78
C SER A 331 -25.87 17.05 -10.43
N GLU A 332 -25.63 18.34 -10.21
CA GLU A 332 -25.14 18.90 -8.95
C GLU A 332 -26.23 18.76 -7.89
N LYS A 333 -26.30 17.55 -7.33
CA LYS A 333 -27.30 17.15 -6.35
C LYS A 333 -26.91 17.76 -5.02
N ALA A 334 -27.40 18.97 -4.77
CA ALA A 334 -27.20 19.67 -3.51
C ALA A 334 -27.65 18.81 -2.32
N ASN A 335 -26.68 18.33 -1.53
CA ASN A 335 -26.95 17.72 -0.23
C ASN A 335 -27.14 18.85 0.81
N GLU A 336 -28.29 18.87 1.47
CA GLU A 336 -28.56 19.80 2.57
C GLU A 336 -27.69 19.47 3.80
N ALA A 337 -26.57 20.17 3.94
CA ALA A 337 -25.64 20.04 5.07
C ALA A 337 -26.14 20.78 6.32
N THR A 338 -27.15 20.22 6.99
CA THR A 338 -27.74 20.80 8.21
C THR A 338 -26.69 20.94 9.31
N SER A 339 -26.31 22.17 9.64
CA SER A 339 -25.27 22.47 10.66
C SER A 339 -25.84 23.32 11.80
N PRO A 340 -25.87 22.82 13.05
CA PRO A 340 -26.08 23.64 14.23
C PRO A 340 -24.73 24.06 14.83
N ALA A 341 -24.51 25.36 14.97
CA ALA A 341 -23.33 25.91 15.64
C ALA A 341 -23.74 26.86 16.78
N GLN A 342 -23.31 26.56 18.00
CA GLN A 342 -22.42 27.43 18.80
C GLN A 342 -22.23 26.85 20.22
N ALA A 343 -21.20 27.35 20.92
CA ALA A 343 -20.78 26.85 22.22
C ALA A 343 -20.99 27.89 23.33
N THR A 344 -21.28 27.43 24.55
CA THR A 344 -21.01 28.19 25.77
C THR A 344 -20.88 27.27 26.98
N ALA A 345 -19.99 27.64 27.90
CA ALA A 345 -19.94 27.21 29.30
C ALA A 345 -19.85 28.51 30.14
N PRO A 346 -20.19 28.53 31.46
CA PRO A 346 -19.23 27.99 32.45
C PRO A 346 -19.79 27.51 33.83
N GLN A 347 -18.88 26.85 34.57
CA GLN A 347 -18.61 26.98 36.03
C GLN A 347 -19.42 26.28 37.15
N SER A 348 -18.62 25.79 38.13
CA SER A 348 -18.86 25.63 39.59
C SER A 348 -19.70 24.45 40.13
N ALA A 349 -19.37 23.81 41.27
CA ALA A 349 -18.14 23.79 42.10
C ALA A 349 -18.18 22.66 43.19
N THR A 350 -17.01 22.28 43.76
CA THR A 350 -16.79 21.51 45.04
C THR A 350 -17.31 20.05 45.11
N GLN A 351 -16.84 19.11 45.96
CA GLN A 351 -15.81 18.94 47.04
C GLN A 351 -15.18 17.53 46.81
N ALA A 352 -13.87 17.23 46.93
CA ALA A 352 -12.90 17.31 48.04
C ALA A 352 -13.01 16.18 49.12
N THR A 353 -12.13 15.16 49.06
CA THR A 353 -11.55 14.48 50.25
C THR A 353 -10.32 13.57 49.92
N ALA A 354 -9.32 13.64 50.81
CA ALA A 354 -8.10 12.82 51.00
C ALA A 354 -7.63 13.10 52.47
N PRO A 355 -6.50 12.61 53.05
CA PRO A 355 -5.39 11.76 52.56
C PRO A 355 -5.28 10.47 53.45
N GLU A 356 -4.16 9.81 53.86
CA GLU A 356 -2.70 9.95 53.73
C GLU A 356 -1.96 8.61 54.05
N SER A 357 -0.60 8.64 54.11
CA SER A 357 0.39 7.62 54.52
C SER A 357 1.19 7.03 53.34
N ALA A 358 2.45 7.44 53.08
CA ALA A 358 3.69 7.19 53.85
C ALA A 358 4.17 5.72 53.73
N THR A 359 5.44 5.40 53.43
CA THR A 359 6.68 5.88 54.10
C THR A 359 7.91 5.96 53.15
N GLN A 360 8.97 6.64 53.60
CA GLN A 360 10.23 6.93 52.88
C GLN A 360 11.32 5.82 52.99
N ALA A 361 12.29 5.86 52.08
CA ALA A 361 13.70 5.49 52.32
C ALA A 361 14.61 6.23 51.30
N ALA A 362 15.86 6.58 51.64
CA ALA A 362 16.69 7.45 50.78
C ALA A 362 18.22 7.33 50.94
N GLN A 363 18.93 7.47 49.80
CA GLN A 363 20.32 7.97 49.63
C GLN A 363 21.50 7.13 50.19
N PRO A 364 22.80 7.43 49.86
CA PRO A 364 23.35 8.55 49.05
C PRO A 364 24.38 8.23 47.91
N MET A 365 24.51 9.20 46.96
CA MET A 365 25.71 9.73 46.25
C MET A 365 26.76 8.80 45.55
N GLN A 366 27.11 8.91 44.25
CA GLN A 366 27.77 9.99 43.41
C GLN A 366 29.33 9.92 43.37
N PRO A 367 30.08 10.58 42.44
CA PRO A 367 29.74 11.28 41.17
C PRO A 367 30.70 11.06 39.94
N ALA A 368 30.27 11.49 38.72
CA ALA A 368 31.05 12.07 37.58
C ALA A 368 30.14 12.13 36.32
N ALA A 369 29.78 13.28 35.71
CA ALA A 369 30.54 14.24 34.87
C ALA A 369 30.81 13.74 33.42
N SER A 370 30.55 14.48 32.32
CA SER A 370 29.93 15.81 32.14
C SER A 370 29.31 16.00 30.72
N GLU A 371 28.57 17.10 30.52
CA GLU A 371 28.27 17.88 29.27
C GLU A 371 27.98 17.14 27.93
N ALA A 372 26.79 17.32 27.31
CA ALA A 372 26.36 18.43 26.43
C ALA A 372 26.88 18.33 24.96
N ALA A 373 26.25 18.87 23.92
CA ALA A 373 25.05 19.72 23.79
C ALA A 373 24.10 19.20 22.68
N ALA A 374 23.15 20.03 22.21
CA ALA A 374 22.00 19.60 21.40
C ALA A 374 21.86 20.28 20.02
N GLN A 375 20.81 19.86 19.29
CA GLN A 375 20.17 20.46 18.10
C GLN A 375 20.56 19.88 16.72
N SER A 376 19.63 20.06 15.77
CA SER A 376 19.51 19.35 14.49
C SER A 376 19.24 20.35 13.35
N PRO A 377 18.63 19.96 12.21
CA PRO A 377 19.29 19.38 11.05
C PRO A 377 19.34 20.35 9.85
N VAL A 378 20.06 20.01 8.78
CA VAL A 378 19.98 20.75 7.49
C VAL A 378 19.96 19.79 6.30
N SER A 379 19.12 20.09 5.31
CA SER A 379 18.95 19.32 4.07
C SER A 379 19.74 19.93 2.89
N PRO A 380 19.98 19.20 1.78
CA PRO A 380 21.10 19.49 0.88
C PRO A 380 20.76 20.38 -0.33
N PRO A 381 21.78 20.98 -0.98
CA PRO A 381 21.69 21.45 -2.36
C PRO A 381 22.00 20.32 -3.36
N ALA A 382 21.35 20.34 -4.53
CA ALA A 382 21.66 19.46 -5.66
C ALA A 382 22.08 20.28 -6.88
N VAL A 383 23.19 19.91 -7.54
CA VAL A 383 23.52 20.36 -8.90
C VAL A 383 24.25 19.26 -9.66
N SER A 384 23.89 19.05 -10.93
CA SER A 384 24.54 18.08 -11.83
C SER A 384 25.62 18.74 -12.69
N ARG A 385 26.70 17.99 -13.03
CA ARG A 385 27.27 17.96 -14.39
C ARG A 385 28.32 16.86 -14.63
N THR A 386 27.96 15.92 -15.50
CA THR A 386 28.73 15.31 -16.61
C THR A 386 30.27 15.20 -16.57
N ALA A 387 30.73 13.98 -16.93
CA ALA A 387 31.79 13.67 -17.92
C ALA A 387 33.14 13.06 -17.46
N SER A 388 33.22 11.72 -17.61
CA SER A 388 34.25 11.00 -18.40
C SER A 388 35.54 10.45 -17.77
N THR A 389 36.05 9.41 -18.46
CA THR A 389 37.38 8.76 -18.46
C THR A 389 37.90 7.98 -17.23
N ALA A 390 38.02 6.66 -17.47
CA ALA A 390 39.25 5.85 -17.38
C ALA A 390 39.75 5.24 -16.03
N SER A 391 39.72 3.90 -16.02
CA SER A 391 40.82 2.98 -15.66
C SER A 391 41.17 2.68 -14.19
N GLY A 392 41.11 1.38 -13.85
CA GLY A 392 41.62 0.77 -12.62
C GLY A 392 40.60 -0.23 -12.01
N HIS A 393 40.99 -1.31 -11.33
CA HIS A 393 42.33 -1.93 -11.20
C HIS A 393 42.17 -3.39 -10.72
N PHE A 394 43.02 -4.30 -11.20
CA PHE A 394 43.42 -5.59 -10.58
C PHE A 394 42.37 -6.56 -9.99
N HIS A 395 42.31 -7.78 -10.56
CA HIS A 395 42.05 -9.00 -9.78
C HIS A 395 43.36 -9.75 -9.58
N THR A 396 43.71 -10.06 -8.33
CA THR A 396 44.80 -10.98 -7.96
C THR A 396 44.28 -11.99 -6.95
N ALA A 397 44.40 -13.28 -7.29
CA ALA A 397 44.05 -14.40 -6.42
C ALA A 397 45.21 -15.42 -6.44
N PRO A 398 45.80 -15.80 -5.29
CA PRO A 398 47.00 -16.63 -5.26
C PRO A 398 46.71 -18.13 -5.09
N GLY A 399 47.58 -18.96 -5.70
CA GLY A 399 48.09 -20.18 -5.08
C GLY A 399 47.17 -21.40 -4.99
N GLY A 400 47.10 -22.20 -6.05
CA GLY A 400 46.79 -23.62 -5.97
C GLY A 400 48.05 -24.46 -6.12
N THR A 401 48.41 -25.26 -5.11
CA THR A 401 49.57 -26.19 -5.13
C THR A 401 49.11 -27.63 -4.96
N ALA A 402 49.32 -28.46 -5.98
CA ALA A 402 48.99 -29.88 -5.99
C ALA A 402 50.08 -30.73 -6.68
N THR A 403 51.12 -31.04 -5.90
CA THR A 403 52.13 -32.08 -6.17
C THR A 403 51.81 -33.29 -5.29
N THR A 404 52.01 -34.56 -5.64
CA THR A 404 52.64 -35.19 -6.83
C THR A 404 52.35 -36.69 -6.79
N GLY A 405 52.54 -37.38 -7.92
CA GLY A 405 53.17 -38.70 -7.92
C GLY A 405 52.27 -39.91 -8.17
N ASP A 406 52.31 -40.42 -9.40
CA ASP A 406 52.21 -41.86 -9.66
C ASP A 406 52.88 -42.21 -11.01
N LYS A 407 53.87 -43.13 -10.99
CA LYS A 407 54.30 -43.98 -12.13
C LYS A 407 55.55 -44.82 -11.84
N ALA A 408 55.49 -46.06 -12.35
CA ALA A 408 56.59 -46.98 -12.69
C ALA A 408 57.44 -47.53 -11.53
#